data_AF-A0A3Q0L1Z7-F1
#
_entry.id   AF-A0A3Q0L1Z7-F1
#
_cell.length_a   1.000
_cell.length_b   1.000
_cell.length_c   1.000
_cell.angle_alpha   90.00
_cell.angle_beta   90.00
_cell.angle_gamma   90.00
#
_symmetry.space_group_name_H-M   'P 1'
#
loop_
_entity.id
_entity.type
_entity.pdbx_description
1 polymer ?
#
loop_
_entity_poly.entity_id
_entity_poly.type
_entity_poly.pdbx_seq_one_letter_code
_entity_poly.pdbx_strand_id
1 'polypeptide(L)'
;MKQIAEIQKKRPFILDLSTNEKYINPQIEQLLSEHNGFKEWQYFLFDLHCDLNIIPMVHLYEDDDGKFEDVEEFVRSASARTNCLAVRLPYDLSDEEVEYYLTPITRNLNENCKLYVILDAEFVRKKAINDVVDTFLEACSGTESFADKIEDVVMLCSSFPSNVAQTGGEAYCR
;
A
#
# COMPACT_ATOMS: atom_id res chain seq x y z
N MET A 1 -7.36 -12.32 -13.91
CA MET A 1 -6.70 -13.18 -12.90
C MET A 1 -6.03 -14.44 -13.44
N LYS A 2 -6.59 -15.20 -14.40
CA LYS A 2 -5.91 -16.41 -14.93
C LYS A 2 -4.48 -16.18 -15.45
N GLN A 3 -4.26 -15.12 -16.22
CA GLN A 3 -2.91 -14.76 -16.71
C GLN A 3 -1.94 -14.44 -15.57
N ILE A 4 -2.41 -13.74 -14.52
CA ILE A 4 -1.60 -13.45 -13.34
C ILE A 4 -1.23 -14.77 -12.63
N ALA A 5 -2.18 -15.69 -12.50
CA ALA A 5 -1.94 -17.03 -11.94
C ALA A 5 -0.86 -17.80 -12.72
N GLU A 6 -0.87 -17.72 -14.05
CA GLU A 6 0.13 -18.38 -14.91
C GLU A 6 1.53 -17.78 -14.74
N ILE A 7 1.62 -16.45 -14.62
CA ILE A 7 2.89 -15.71 -14.44
C ILE A 7 3.46 -15.95 -13.04
N GLN A 8 2.62 -15.75 -12.02
CA GLN A 8 3.04 -15.82 -10.61
C GLN A 8 3.19 -17.27 -10.15
N LYS A 9 2.42 -18.19 -10.72
CA LYS A 9 2.29 -19.58 -10.29
C LYS A 9 1.83 -19.60 -8.83
N LYS A 10 2.66 -20.11 -7.91
CA LYS A 10 2.39 -20.13 -6.47
C LYS A 10 3.15 -19.06 -5.69
N ARG A 11 3.90 -18.18 -6.37
CA ARG A 11 4.68 -17.14 -5.70
C ARG A 11 3.74 -16.08 -5.12
N PRO A 12 4.01 -15.61 -3.90
CA PRO A 12 3.25 -14.51 -3.32
C PRO A 12 3.46 -13.23 -4.13
N PHE A 13 2.42 -12.42 -4.24
CA PHE A 13 2.52 -11.10 -4.87
C PHE A 13 1.55 -10.13 -4.22
N ILE A 14 1.96 -8.86 -4.13
CA ILE A 14 1.09 -7.79 -3.63
C ILE A 14 0.12 -7.42 -4.74
N LEU A 15 -1.17 -7.36 -4.41
CA LEU A 15 -2.21 -6.85 -5.30
C LEU A 15 -2.79 -5.57 -4.70
N ASP A 16 -2.66 -4.49 -5.44
CA ASP A 16 -3.08 -3.14 -5.07
C ASP A 16 -4.10 -2.60 -6.07
N LEU A 17 -4.96 -1.70 -5.60
CA LEU A 17 -5.91 -0.95 -6.40
C LEU A 17 -5.43 0.49 -6.56
N SER A 18 -5.48 1.00 -7.80
CA SER A 18 -5.10 2.38 -8.06
C SER A 18 -6.11 3.35 -7.45
N THR A 19 -5.62 4.27 -6.62
CA THR A 19 -6.38 5.42 -6.10
C THR A 19 -6.22 6.67 -6.98
N ASN A 20 -5.40 6.59 -8.04
CA ASN A 20 -5.22 7.71 -8.97
C ASN A 20 -6.48 7.94 -9.80
N GLU A 21 -7.05 9.14 -9.71
CA GLU A 21 -8.27 9.56 -10.41
C GLU A 21 -8.24 9.33 -11.93
N LYS A 22 -7.06 9.31 -12.55
CA LYS A 22 -6.92 9.07 -14.01
C LYS A 22 -7.10 7.62 -14.40
N TYR A 23 -6.89 6.70 -13.45
CA TYR A 23 -6.92 5.25 -13.68
C TYR A 23 -8.04 4.55 -12.92
N ILE A 24 -8.76 5.29 -12.06
CA ILE A 24 -9.94 4.79 -11.37
C ILE A 24 -11.10 4.60 -12.37
N ASN A 25 -11.93 3.62 -12.10
CA ASN A 25 -13.14 3.33 -12.86
C ASN A 25 -14.18 2.73 -11.90
N PRO A 26 -15.47 2.60 -12.31
CA PRO A 26 -16.53 2.17 -11.41
C PRO A 26 -16.31 0.81 -10.74
N GLN A 27 -15.56 -0.10 -11.37
CA GLN A 27 -15.24 -1.41 -10.78
C GLN A 27 -14.18 -1.27 -9.67
N ILE A 28 -13.20 -0.40 -9.88
CA ILE A 28 -12.20 -0.09 -8.85
C ILE A 28 -12.85 0.66 -7.68
N GLU A 29 -13.74 1.62 -7.97
CA GLU A 29 -14.52 2.33 -6.95
C GLU A 29 -15.35 1.36 -6.10
N GLN A 30 -16.02 0.39 -6.72
CA GLN A 30 -16.78 -0.62 -5.99
C GLN A 30 -15.88 -1.44 -5.05
N LEU A 31 -14.68 -1.83 -5.50
CA LEU A 31 -13.73 -2.57 -4.66
C LEU A 31 -13.16 -1.70 -3.55
N LEU A 32 -12.92 -0.41 -3.81
CA LEU A 32 -12.40 0.55 -2.82
C LEU A 32 -13.46 1.02 -1.82
N SER A 33 -14.74 0.65 -2.00
CA SER A 33 -15.78 1.01 -1.05
C SER A 33 -15.44 0.49 0.34
N GLU A 34 -15.32 1.41 1.29
CA GLU A 34 -14.94 1.20 2.67
C GLU A 34 -15.96 0.37 3.45
N HIS A 35 -17.23 0.39 3.06
CA HIS A 35 -18.34 -0.18 3.82
C HIS A 35 -18.13 -1.63 4.29
N ASN A 36 -18.29 -1.86 5.59
CA ASN A 36 -18.12 -3.15 6.27
C ASN A 36 -16.71 -3.71 6.03
N GLY A 37 -15.70 -2.87 6.27
CA GLY A 37 -14.30 -3.19 6.13
C GLY A 37 -13.89 -3.62 4.73
N PHE A 38 -14.28 -2.86 3.71
CA PHE A 38 -13.94 -3.14 2.32
C PHE A 38 -14.49 -4.49 1.81
N LYS A 39 -15.77 -4.76 2.08
CA LYS A 39 -16.39 -6.08 1.84
C LYS A 39 -16.24 -6.59 0.41
N GLU A 40 -16.37 -5.72 -0.58
CA GLU A 40 -16.24 -6.10 -1.99
C GLU A 40 -14.79 -6.48 -2.33
N TRP A 41 -13.82 -5.76 -1.76
CA TRP A 41 -12.41 -6.11 -1.87
C TRP A 41 -12.08 -7.43 -1.18
N GLN A 42 -12.61 -7.62 0.02
CA GLN A 42 -12.49 -8.89 0.72
C GLN A 42 -13.04 -10.01 -0.17
N TYR A 43 -14.29 -9.94 -0.61
CA TYR A 43 -14.91 -10.96 -1.47
C TYR A 43 -14.08 -11.27 -2.72
N PHE A 44 -13.57 -10.22 -3.40
CA PHE A 44 -12.72 -10.37 -4.57
C PHE A 44 -11.44 -11.18 -4.28
N LEU A 45 -10.72 -10.83 -3.21
CA LEU A 45 -9.46 -11.49 -2.85
C LEU A 45 -9.66 -12.94 -2.44
N PHE A 46 -10.77 -13.20 -1.77
CA PHE A 46 -10.83 -14.24 -0.78
C PHE A 46 -11.90 -15.29 -1.00
N ASP A 47 -12.91 -14.96 -1.78
CA ASP A 47 -13.93 -15.89 -2.23
C ASP A 47 -13.74 -16.16 -3.73
N LEU A 48 -13.53 -15.11 -4.52
CA LEU A 48 -13.39 -15.22 -5.97
C LEU A 48 -12.00 -15.70 -6.42
N HIS A 49 -10.95 -15.30 -5.69
CA HIS A 49 -9.54 -15.53 -6.06
C HIS A 49 -8.72 -16.20 -4.94
N CYS A 50 -9.37 -17.01 -4.11
CA CYS A 50 -8.76 -17.70 -2.98
C CYS A 50 -7.67 -18.72 -3.35
N ASP A 51 -7.60 -19.12 -4.61
CA ASP A 51 -6.58 -20.03 -5.16
C ASP A 51 -5.25 -19.34 -5.45
N LEU A 52 -5.22 -18.00 -5.39
CA LEU A 52 -4.02 -17.19 -5.64
C LEU A 52 -3.32 -16.82 -4.33
N ASN A 53 -1.99 -16.77 -4.40
CA ASN A 53 -1.17 -16.34 -3.27
C ASN A 53 -1.04 -14.81 -3.25
N ILE A 54 -2.17 -14.13 -3.01
CA ILE A 54 -2.23 -12.67 -2.98
C ILE A 54 -1.84 -12.19 -1.58
N ILE A 55 -0.95 -11.20 -1.51
CA ILE A 55 -0.75 -10.34 -0.36
C ILE A 55 -1.67 -9.13 -0.54
N PRO A 56 -2.77 -9.01 0.22
CA PRO A 56 -3.71 -7.92 0.11
C PRO A 56 -3.09 -6.57 0.46
N MET A 57 -3.37 -5.54 -0.33
CA MET A 57 -3.16 -4.16 0.09
C MET A 57 -4.26 -3.73 1.06
N VAL A 58 -3.86 -3.15 2.19
CA VAL A 58 -4.70 -2.38 3.11
C VAL A 58 -4.87 -0.99 2.51
N HIS A 59 -6.10 -0.62 2.19
CA HIS A 59 -6.43 0.73 1.78
C HIS A 59 -6.79 1.57 3.01
N LEU A 60 -6.11 2.70 3.17
CA LEU A 60 -6.38 3.63 4.26
C LEU A 60 -7.62 4.46 3.97
N TYR A 61 -8.49 4.58 4.96
CA TYR A 61 -9.67 5.41 4.96
C TYR A 61 -9.89 5.92 6.39
N GLU A 62 -10.02 7.24 6.51
CA GLU A 62 -10.42 7.93 7.73
C GLU A 62 -11.88 8.36 7.56
N ASP A 63 -12.72 8.06 8.55
CA ASP A 63 -14.08 8.57 8.58
C ASP A 63 -14.12 10.07 8.96
N ASP A 64 -15.32 10.66 9.01
CA ASP A 64 -15.52 12.07 9.36
C ASP A 64 -14.99 12.44 10.77
N ASP A 65 -14.77 11.46 11.65
CA ASP A 65 -14.22 11.63 13.00
C ASP A 65 -12.70 11.33 13.07
N GLY A 66 -12.06 11.02 11.94
CA GLY A 66 -10.63 10.67 11.88
C GLY A 66 -10.33 9.26 12.41
N LYS A 67 -11.30 8.35 12.38
CA LYS A 67 -11.15 6.95 12.81
C LYS A 67 -11.01 6.00 11.62
N PHE A 68 -10.45 4.83 11.92
CA PHE A 68 -10.10 3.80 10.94
C PHE A 68 -10.98 2.55 11.04
N GLU A 69 -12.24 2.65 11.50
CA GLU A 69 -13.06 1.48 11.89
C GLU A 69 -13.16 0.41 10.79
N ASP A 70 -13.43 0.80 9.54
CA ASP A 70 -13.47 -0.10 8.39
C ASP A 70 -12.09 -0.69 8.04
N VAL A 71 -11.02 0.10 8.16
CA VAL A 71 -9.64 -0.39 7.96
C VAL A 71 -9.30 -1.45 9.00
N GLU A 72 -9.63 -1.21 10.26
CA GLU A 72 -9.42 -2.18 11.34
C GLU A 72 -10.21 -3.47 11.11
N GLU A 73 -11.47 -3.37 10.67
CA GLU A 73 -12.29 -4.53 10.33
C GLU A 73 -11.70 -5.34 9.17
N PHE A 74 -11.23 -4.65 8.12
CA PHE A 74 -10.52 -5.29 7.01
C PHE A 74 -9.28 -6.03 7.50
N VAL A 75 -8.43 -5.38 8.31
CA VAL A 75 -7.18 -5.98 8.80
C VAL A 75 -7.45 -7.22 9.66
N ARG A 76 -8.43 -7.17 10.58
CA ARG A 76 -8.84 -8.34 11.38
C ARG A 76 -9.27 -9.51 10.49
N SER A 77 -10.11 -9.23 9.49
CA SER A 77 -10.69 -10.24 8.61
C SER A 77 -9.66 -10.82 7.63
N ALA A 78 -8.83 -9.97 7.04
CA ALA A 78 -7.79 -10.35 6.08
C ALA A 78 -6.66 -11.13 6.77
N SER A 79 -6.15 -10.63 7.89
CA SER A 79 -5.05 -11.29 8.63
C SER A 79 -5.44 -12.63 9.25
N ALA A 80 -6.74 -12.96 9.34
CA ALA A 80 -7.20 -14.30 9.73
C ALA A 80 -7.04 -15.34 8.61
N ARG A 81 -6.79 -14.88 7.38
CA ARG A 81 -6.90 -15.69 6.17
C ARG A 81 -5.66 -15.62 5.27
N THR A 82 -4.73 -14.73 5.59
CA THR A 82 -3.40 -14.64 4.99
C THR A 82 -2.35 -14.39 6.07
N ASN A 83 -1.11 -14.79 5.80
CA ASN A 83 0.03 -14.59 6.69
C ASN A 83 0.74 -13.24 6.43
N CYS A 84 0.40 -12.54 5.35
CA CYS A 84 0.97 -11.24 5.05
C CYS A 84 -0.11 -10.28 4.52
N LEU A 85 -0.01 -9.02 4.94
CA LEU A 85 -0.68 -7.86 4.35
C LEU A 85 0.37 -6.86 3.84
N ALA A 86 -0.03 -5.91 3.02
CA ALA A 86 0.78 -4.77 2.63
C ALA A 86 0.02 -3.46 2.88
N VAL A 87 0.73 -2.38 3.16
CA VAL A 87 0.17 -1.01 3.19
C VAL A 87 1.09 -0.09 2.39
N ARG A 88 0.51 0.83 1.63
CA ARG A 88 1.25 1.90 0.95
C ARG A 88 1.00 3.22 1.66
N LEU A 89 2.08 3.89 2.04
CA LEU A 89 2.12 5.20 2.66
C LEU A 89 2.96 6.16 1.81
N PRO A 90 2.72 7.48 1.89
CA PRO A 90 3.68 8.47 1.42
C PRO A 90 5.06 8.25 2.06
N TYR A 91 6.12 8.52 1.30
CA TYR A 91 7.50 8.40 1.81
C TYR A 91 7.93 9.53 2.75
N ASP A 92 7.19 10.63 2.77
CA ASP A 92 7.51 11.89 3.44
C ASP A 92 6.71 12.14 4.73
N LEU A 93 6.26 11.06 5.35
CA LEU A 93 5.61 11.09 6.66
C LEU A 93 6.65 11.27 7.77
N SER A 94 6.29 12.09 8.76
CA SER A 94 6.97 12.15 10.04
C SER A 94 6.73 10.89 10.89
N ASP A 95 7.55 10.67 11.91
CA ASP A 95 7.40 9.54 12.85
C ASP A 95 5.98 9.48 13.47
N GLU A 96 5.40 10.62 13.83
CA GLU A 96 4.05 10.71 14.41
C GLU A 96 2.97 10.31 13.40
N GLU A 97 3.11 10.69 12.13
CA GLU A 97 2.18 10.31 11.07
C GLU A 97 2.30 8.83 10.72
N VAL A 98 3.53 8.28 10.68
CA VAL A 98 3.76 6.84 10.53
C VAL A 98 3.08 6.07 11.65
N GLU A 99 3.24 6.51 12.90
CA GLU A 99 2.56 5.91 14.05
C GLU A 99 1.03 6.00 13.92
N TYR A 100 0.50 7.14 13.53
CA TYR A 100 -0.93 7.37 13.33
C TYR A 100 -1.54 6.37 12.33
N TYR A 101 -0.89 6.18 11.17
CA TYR A 101 -1.38 5.27 10.13
C TYR A 101 -1.12 3.79 10.41
N LEU A 102 0.01 3.43 11.03
CA LEU A 102 0.35 2.02 11.29
C LEU A 102 -0.33 1.45 12.54
N THR A 103 -0.67 2.28 13.52
CA THR A 103 -1.34 1.85 14.74
C THR A 103 -2.64 1.06 14.50
N PRO A 104 -3.64 1.56 13.73
CA PRO A 104 -4.88 0.83 13.50
C PRO A 104 -4.66 -0.51 12.79
N ILE A 105 -3.64 -0.61 11.95
CA ILE A 105 -3.29 -1.85 11.24
C ILE A 105 -2.63 -2.84 12.20
N THR A 106 -1.52 -2.44 12.83
CA THR A 106 -0.67 -3.35 13.62
C THR A 106 -1.39 -3.86 14.89
N ARG A 107 -2.25 -3.05 15.52
CA ARG A 107 -3.06 -3.47 16.67
C ARG A 107 -4.14 -4.50 16.34
N ASN A 108 -4.57 -4.53 15.08
CA ASN A 108 -5.62 -5.42 14.59
C ASN A 108 -5.11 -6.61 13.77
N LEU A 109 -3.79 -6.68 13.60
CA LEU A 109 -3.10 -7.76 12.89
C LEU A 109 -3.05 -9.02 13.76
N ASN A 110 -3.49 -10.15 13.21
CA ASN A 110 -3.36 -11.44 13.90
C ASN A 110 -1.89 -11.81 14.16
N GLU A 111 -1.64 -12.59 15.22
CA GLU A 111 -0.29 -12.91 15.70
C GLU A 111 0.62 -13.56 14.64
N ASN A 112 0.05 -14.37 13.74
CA ASN A 112 0.78 -15.07 12.68
C ASN A 112 0.82 -14.32 11.34
N CYS A 113 0.34 -13.07 11.32
CA CYS A 113 0.30 -12.24 10.13
C CYS A 113 1.34 -11.11 10.26
N LYS A 114 2.02 -10.81 9.17
CA LYS A 114 3.04 -9.76 9.07
C LYS A 114 2.66 -8.68 8.06
N LEU A 115 3.23 -7.49 8.21
CA LEU A 115 2.93 -6.34 7.37
C LEU A 115 4.15 -5.93 6.52
N TYR A 116 3.97 -5.83 5.22
CA TYR A 116 4.89 -5.08 4.36
C TYR A 116 4.49 -3.61 4.37
N VAL A 117 5.42 -2.72 4.73
CA VAL A 117 5.21 -1.28 4.64
C VAL A 117 5.88 -0.77 3.38
N ILE A 118 5.12 -0.09 2.54
CA ILE A 118 5.58 0.46 1.27
C ILE A 118 5.57 1.97 1.39
N LEU A 119 6.74 2.59 1.33
CA LEU A 119 6.91 4.05 1.33
C LEU A 119 7.06 4.52 -0.12
N ASP A 120 6.04 5.19 -0.67
CA ASP A 120 5.97 5.59 -2.07
C ASP A 120 6.41 7.05 -2.26
N ALA A 121 7.52 7.23 -2.98
CA ALA A 121 8.11 8.51 -3.35
C ALA A 121 7.75 8.96 -4.77
N GLU A 122 6.84 8.25 -5.44
CA GLU A 122 6.40 8.52 -6.80
C GLU A 122 7.58 8.80 -7.76
N PHE A 123 7.68 10.03 -8.29
CA PHE A 123 8.72 10.46 -9.23
C PHE A 123 9.75 11.37 -8.56
N VAL A 124 10.97 10.85 -8.38
CA VAL A 124 12.09 11.60 -7.78
C VAL A 124 12.87 12.35 -8.85
N ARG A 125 12.92 13.69 -8.77
CA ARG A 125 13.72 14.53 -9.69
C ARG A 125 15.19 14.61 -9.24
N LYS A 126 16.10 14.66 -10.22
CA LYS A 126 17.59 14.60 -10.05
C LYS A 126 18.24 15.59 -9.06
N LYS A 127 17.55 16.62 -8.57
CA LYS A 127 18.15 17.65 -7.68
C LYS A 127 17.94 17.42 -6.18
N ALA A 128 17.23 16.36 -5.77
CA ALA A 128 16.83 16.15 -4.38
C ALA A 128 17.03 14.70 -3.89
N ILE A 129 17.98 13.95 -4.46
CA ILE A 129 18.17 12.54 -4.07
C ILE A 129 18.53 12.41 -2.58
N ASN A 130 19.43 13.25 -2.08
CA ASN A 130 19.83 13.20 -0.67
C ASN A 130 18.64 13.55 0.24
N ASP A 131 17.91 14.62 -0.08
CA ASP A 131 16.72 15.01 0.68
C ASP A 131 15.68 13.88 0.70
N VAL A 132 15.45 13.22 -0.44
CA VAL A 132 14.53 12.07 -0.52
C VAL A 132 15.02 10.87 0.30
N VAL A 133 16.34 10.62 0.32
CA VAL A 133 16.93 9.57 1.16
C VAL A 133 16.77 9.91 2.64
N ASP A 134 17.07 11.15 3.04
CA ASP A 134 16.95 11.59 4.43
C ASP A 134 15.49 11.51 4.90
N THR A 135 14.54 11.95 4.08
CA THR A 135 13.10 11.84 4.33
C THR A 135 12.64 10.38 4.41
N PHE A 136 13.11 9.50 3.52
CA PHE A 136 12.79 8.08 3.60
C PHE A 136 13.34 7.44 4.89
N LEU A 137 14.55 7.84 5.31
CA LEU A 137 15.14 7.33 6.56
C LEU A 137 14.35 7.78 7.78
N GLU A 138 13.82 9.01 7.79
CA GLU A 138 12.91 9.51 8.83
C GLU A 138 11.60 8.71 8.85
N ALA A 139 10.91 8.56 7.72
CA ALA A 139 9.70 7.73 7.67
C ALA A 139 9.98 6.26 8.06
N CYS A 140 11.15 5.74 7.71
CA CYS A 140 11.58 4.39 8.10
C CYS A 140 11.82 4.28 9.62
N SER A 141 12.38 5.30 10.29
CA SER A 141 12.56 5.28 11.74
C SER A 141 11.23 5.19 12.48
N GLY A 142 10.18 5.86 11.98
CA GLY A 142 8.83 5.76 12.53
C GLY A 142 8.27 4.33 12.54
N THR A 143 8.76 3.45 11.65
CA THR A 143 8.33 2.05 11.58
C THR A 143 9.00 1.14 12.62
N GLU A 144 10.11 1.56 13.22
CA GLU A 144 10.91 0.72 14.13
C GLU A 144 10.13 0.28 15.38
N SER A 145 9.19 1.12 15.83
CA SER A 145 8.29 0.83 16.95
C SER A 145 7.35 -0.37 16.69
N PHE A 146 7.21 -0.78 15.43
CA PHE A 146 6.35 -1.88 14.98
C PHE A 146 7.14 -3.06 14.38
N ALA A 147 8.46 -3.13 14.61
CA ALA A 147 9.35 -4.13 13.99
C ALA A 147 8.94 -5.59 14.27
N ASP A 148 8.22 -5.88 15.35
CA ASP A 148 7.71 -7.22 15.63
C ASP A 148 6.51 -7.62 14.76
N LYS A 149 5.84 -6.67 14.12
CA LYS A 149 4.68 -6.87 13.22
C LYS A 149 5.03 -6.69 11.75
N ILE A 150 6.07 -5.91 11.46
CA ILE A 150 6.52 -5.64 10.09
C ILE A 150 7.40 -6.79 9.58
N GLU A 151 7.17 -7.20 8.33
CA GLU A 151 8.02 -8.14 7.61
C GLU A 151 9.20 -7.40 6.97
N ASP A 152 8.91 -6.30 6.26
CA ASP A 152 9.90 -5.48 5.58
C ASP A 152 9.34 -4.08 5.29
N VAL A 153 10.24 -3.11 5.10
CA VAL A 153 9.94 -1.73 4.69
C VAL A 153 10.57 -1.49 3.33
N VAL A 154 9.75 -1.20 2.33
CA VAL A 154 10.16 -1.10 0.93
C VAL A 154 9.92 0.32 0.42
N MET A 155 10.95 0.92 -0.16
CA MET A 155 10.81 2.18 -0.90
C MET A 155 10.32 1.92 -2.32
N LEU A 156 9.26 2.59 -2.75
CA LEU A 156 8.90 2.69 -4.16
C LEU A 156 9.30 4.05 -4.70
N CYS A 157 10.07 4.07 -5.78
CA CYS A 157 10.41 5.29 -6.49
C CYS A 157 10.54 5.00 -7.98
N SER A 158 10.19 5.99 -8.79
CA SER A 158 10.26 5.94 -10.25
C SER A 158 11.26 6.96 -10.75
N SER A 159 12.08 6.54 -11.72
CA SER A 159 12.92 7.44 -12.51
C SER A 159 12.16 8.09 -13.69
N PHE A 160 10.86 7.78 -13.84
CA PHE A 160 10.01 8.29 -14.91
C PHE A 160 8.86 9.13 -14.34
N PRO A 161 8.57 10.28 -14.97
CA PRO A 161 7.44 11.11 -14.60
C PRO A 161 6.13 10.40 -14.90
N SER A 162 5.07 10.73 -14.16
CA SER A 162 3.71 10.20 -14.35
C SER A 162 3.14 10.48 -15.75
N ASN A 163 3.74 11.42 -16.49
CA ASN A 163 3.47 11.64 -17.92
C ASN A 163 4.77 11.92 -18.69
N VAL A 164 5.26 10.90 -19.41
CA VAL A 164 6.48 10.99 -20.24
C VAL A 164 6.38 12.08 -21.32
N ALA A 165 5.17 12.42 -21.79
CA ALA A 165 4.98 13.41 -22.83
C ALA A 165 5.32 14.85 -22.40
N GLN A 166 5.18 15.17 -21.11
CA GLN A 166 5.46 16.53 -20.60
C GLN A 166 6.95 16.78 -20.33
N THR A 167 7.76 15.73 -20.23
CA THR A 167 9.17 15.85 -19.80
C THR A 167 10.16 15.66 -20.95
N GLY A 168 9.67 15.35 -22.16
CA GLY A 168 10.48 15.28 -23.38
C GLY A 168 11.02 16.63 -23.87
N GLY A 169 10.48 17.76 -23.37
CA GLY A 169 10.86 19.12 -23.80
C GLY A 169 12.05 19.73 -23.07
N GLU A 170 12.33 19.35 -21.82
CA GLU A 170 13.39 19.96 -21.01
C GLU A 170 14.71 19.16 -21.03
N ALA A 171 14.71 17.93 -21.54
CA ALA A 171 15.88 17.05 -21.52
C ALA A 171 16.75 17.08 -22.81
N TYR A 172 16.43 17.92 -23.80
CA TYR A 172 17.17 18.00 -25.08
C TYR A 172 17.53 19.42 -25.52
N CYS A 173 17.79 20.34 -24.59
CA CYS A 173 18.58 21.54 -24.90
C CYS A 173 19.87 21.51 -24.07
N ARG A 174 20.98 21.60 -24.82
CA ARG A 174 22.38 21.39 -24.45
C ARG A 174 22.84 22.12 -23.20
#